data_AF-Q5CQG2-F1
#
_entry.id   AF-Q5CQG2-F1
#
_cell.length_a   1.000
_cell.length_b   1.000
_cell.length_c   1.000
_cell.angle_alpha   90.00
_cell.angle_beta   90.00
_cell.angle_gamma   90.00
#
_symmetry.space_group_name_H-M   'P 1'
#
loop_
_entity.id
_entity.type
_entity.pdbx_description
1 polymer ?
#
loop_
_entity_poly.entity_id
_entity_poly.type
_entity_poly.pdbx_seq_one_letter_code
_entity_poly.pdbx_strand_id
1 'polypeptide(L)'
;MSTVKTTIKTDLCSYSEYRIYPGRGRKFVARDGRVSTFLNQKCASLFHQKIRPVKLKWSVGWRRMNKKLTNQGATSKRRNKKTVRLHKAIEGLSLDDIKQKRAQNQSNSGAAQKAALSEAKARQQKKKQSNRK
;
A
#
# COMPACT_ATOMS: atom_id res chain seq x y z
N MET A 1 13.78 5.31 -3.56
CA MET A 1 14.93 6.23 -3.77
C MET A 1 14.37 7.63 -3.72
N SER A 2 14.89 8.51 -2.86
CA SER A 2 14.38 9.88 -2.76
C SER A 2 14.62 10.59 -4.08
N THR A 3 13.55 10.72 -4.86
CA THR A 3 13.48 11.50 -6.10
C THR A 3 13.48 12.98 -5.73
N VAL A 4 14.60 13.46 -5.21
CA VAL A 4 14.82 14.89 -5.02
C VAL A 4 14.95 15.47 -6.42
N LYS A 5 13.87 16.06 -6.93
CA LYS A 5 13.81 16.73 -8.22
C LYS A 5 14.55 18.06 -8.10
N THR A 6 15.79 18.09 -8.55
CA THR A 6 16.58 19.32 -8.67
C THR A 6 16.24 20.01 -10.01
N THR A 7 16.26 21.34 -10.05
CA THR A 7 16.02 22.14 -11.27
C THR A 7 17.05 21.84 -12.37
N ILE A 8 18.23 21.37 -11.98
CA ILE A 8 19.36 21.07 -12.86
C ILE A 8 19.45 19.54 -13.06
N LYS A 9 19.75 19.10 -14.27
CA LYS A 9 20.00 17.68 -14.57
C LYS A 9 21.20 17.17 -13.78
N THR A 10 20.98 16.18 -12.93
CA THR A 10 22.04 15.50 -12.16
C THR A 10 22.18 14.05 -12.62
N ASP A 11 23.40 13.64 -12.94
CA ASP A 11 23.73 12.25 -13.24
C ASP A 11 23.89 11.46 -11.92
N LEU A 12 23.84 10.12 -11.99
CA LEU A 12 24.14 9.25 -10.84
C LEU A 12 25.50 8.59 -11.01
N CYS A 13 26.25 8.49 -9.92
CA CYS A 13 27.50 7.75 -9.87
C CYS A 13 27.22 6.24 -9.98
N SER A 14 27.79 5.58 -10.98
CA SER A 14 27.65 4.13 -11.21
C SER A 14 28.21 3.28 -10.07
N TYR A 15 29.15 3.81 -9.29
CA TYR A 15 29.80 3.08 -8.18
C TYR A 15 29.12 3.32 -6.82
N SER A 16 28.91 4.59 -6.47
CA SER A 16 28.43 4.98 -5.13
C SER A 16 26.96 5.38 -5.09
N GLU A 17 26.28 5.47 -6.24
CA GLU A 17 24.88 5.92 -6.38
C GLU A 17 24.61 7.34 -5.85
N TYR A 18 25.66 8.14 -5.67
CA TYR A 18 25.51 9.55 -5.32
C TYR A 18 25.22 10.41 -6.53
N ARG A 19 24.50 11.52 -6.31
CA ARG A 19 24.22 12.51 -7.35
C ARG A 19 25.50 13.25 -7.76
N ILE A 20 25.65 13.43 -9.06
CA ILE A 20 26.72 14.15 -9.72
C ILE A 20 26.10 15.40 -10.35
N TYR A 21 26.51 16.55 -9.85
CA TYR A 21 26.14 17.83 -10.44
C TYR A 21 27.03 18.13 -11.67
N PRO A 22 26.56 18.98 -12.60
CA PRO A 22 27.37 19.42 -13.73
C PRO A 22 28.75 19.96 -13.29
N GLY A 23 29.79 19.71 -14.10
CA GLY A 23 31.17 20.12 -13.79
C GLY A 23 31.90 19.24 -12.77
N ARG A 24 31.32 18.11 -12.34
CA ARG A 24 31.90 17.20 -11.34
C ARG A 24 32.11 15.80 -11.91
N GLY A 25 33.22 15.16 -11.50
CA GLY A 25 33.45 13.74 -11.77
C GLY A 25 34.06 13.46 -13.15
N ARG A 26 33.94 12.22 -13.61
CA ARG A 26 34.42 11.76 -14.92
C ARG A 26 33.55 10.63 -15.47
N LYS A 27 33.53 10.47 -16.79
CA LYS A 27 32.87 9.34 -17.48
C LYS A 27 33.94 8.39 -18.00
N PHE A 28 33.75 7.10 -17.76
CA PHE A 28 34.59 6.03 -18.27
C PHE A 28 33.78 5.24 -19.29
N VAL A 29 34.29 5.12 -20.51
CA VAL A 29 33.69 4.30 -21.56
C VAL A 29 34.51 3.02 -21.66
N ALA A 30 33.89 1.90 -21.31
CA ALA A 30 34.53 0.59 -21.42
C ALA A 30 34.59 0.12 -22.88
N ARG A 31 35.43 -0.89 -23.17
CA ARG A 31 35.58 -1.46 -24.52
C ARG A 31 34.29 -2.04 -25.09
N ASP A 32 33.37 -2.48 -24.23
CA ASP A 32 32.04 -2.97 -24.58
C ASP A 32 31.01 -1.83 -24.80
N GLY A 33 31.46 -0.57 -24.81
CA GLY A 33 30.62 0.61 -24.99
C GLY A 33 29.85 1.02 -23.72
N ARG A 34 30.01 0.32 -22.59
CA ARG A 34 29.32 0.69 -21.35
C ARG A 34 29.92 1.95 -20.74
N VAL A 35 29.06 2.94 -20.49
CA VAL A 35 29.45 4.20 -19.86
C VAL A 35 29.22 4.12 -18.34
N SER A 36 30.29 4.24 -17.57
CA SER A 36 30.27 4.36 -16.12
C SER A 36 30.61 5.78 -15.70
N THR A 37 29.72 6.44 -14.98
CA THR A 37 29.93 7.81 -14.48
C THR A 37 30.42 7.76 -13.03
N PHE A 38 31.51 8.44 -12.72
CA PHE A 38 32.09 8.46 -11.37
C PHE A 38 32.09 9.86 -10.77
N LEU A 39 31.68 9.97 -9.49
CA LEU A 39 31.64 11.24 -8.77
C LEU A 39 33.05 11.81 -8.46
N ASN A 40 34.00 10.94 -8.10
CA ASN A 40 35.34 11.33 -7.66
C ASN A 40 36.39 10.27 -8.03
N GLN A 41 37.67 10.62 -7.86
CA GLN A 41 38.79 9.71 -8.13
C GLN A 41 38.77 8.45 -7.26
N LYS A 42 38.27 8.55 -6.02
CA LYS A 42 38.09 7.38 -5.14
C LYS A 42 37.18 6.32 -5.77
N CYS A 43 36.02 6.71 -6.28
CA CYS A 43 35.10 5.79 -6.96
C CYS A 43 35.71 5.21 -8.23
N ALA A 44 36.40 6.04 -9.02
CA ALA A 44 37.07 5.57 -10.23
C ALA A 44 38.20 4.57 -9.90
N SER A 45 39.06 4.87 -8.93
CA SER A 45 40.17 3.98 -8.54
C SER A 45 39.67 2.63 -8.05
N LEU A 46 38.69 2.61 -7.15
CA LEU A 46 38.09 1.36 -6.64
C LEU A 46 37.42 0.53 -7.74
N PHE A 47 36.82 1.18 -8.74
CA PHE A 47 36.26 0.51 -9.90
C PHE A 47 37.34 -0.19 -10.74
N HIS A 48 38.47 0.49 -11.02
CA HIS A 48 39.58 -0.10 -11.79
C HIS A 48 40.29 -1.22 -11.01
N GLN A 49 40.35 -1.12 -9.69
CA GLN A 49 40.80 -2.20 -8.80
C GLN A 49 39.83 -3.39 -8.74
N LYS A 50 38.69 -3.33 -9.44
CA LYS A 50 37.64 -4.36 -9.47
C LYS A 50 37.04 -4.67 -8.10
N ILE A 51 37.13 -3.73 -7.16
CA ILE A 51 36.53 -3.88 -5.83
C ILE A 51 35.04 -3.59 -5.94
N ARG A 52 34.21 -4.59 -5.61
CA ARG A 52 32.75 -4.46 -5.69
C ARG A 52 32.22 -3.51 -4.60
N PRO A 53 31.33 -2.55 -4.91
CA PRO A 53 30.81 -1.59 -3.94
C PRO A 53 30.06 -2.27 -2.79
N VAL A 54 29.45 -3.44 -3.04
CA VAL A 54 28.76 -4.27 -2.04
C VAL A 54 29.68 -4.70 -0.89
N LYS A 55 31.00 -4.79 -1.10
CA LYS A 55 31.95 -5.13 -0.02
C LYS A 55 32.35 -3.92 0.83
N LEU A 56 32.08 -2.70 0.37
CA LEU A 56 32.51 -1.47 1.03
C LEU A 56 31.39 -0.86 1.89
N LYS A 57 31.60 -0.82 3.20
CA LYS A 57 30.65 -0.33 4.21
C LYS A 57 30.01 1.03 3.89
N TRP A 58 30.79 1.94 3.33
CA TRP A 58 30.35 3.32 3.10
C TRP A 58 29.42 3.44 1.88
N SER A 59 29.45 2.49 0.95
CA SER A 59 28.68 2.55 -0.30
C SER A 59 27.17 2.40 -0.07
N VAL A 60 26.37 2.94 -0.97
CA VAL A 60 24.91 2.75 -0.93
C VAL A 60 24.54 1.28 -1.20
N GLY A 61 25.30 0.58 -2.03
CA GLY A 61 25.12 -0.85 -2.32
C GLY A 61 25.23 -1.72 -1.05
N TRP A 62 26.27 -1.52 -0.23
CA TRP A 62 26.40 -2.22 1.05
C TRP A 62 25.26 -1.85 2.01
N ARG A 63 24.94 -0.55 2.14
CA ARG A 63 23.84 -0.09 3.03
C ARG A 63 22.49 -0.68 2.62
N ARG A 64 22.24 -0.86 1.32
CA ARG A 64 21.00 -1.47 0.80
C ARG A 64 20.89 -2.93 1.18
N MET A 65 21.97 -3.70 0.99
CA MET A 65 22.02 -5.13 1.33
C MET A 65 21.88 -5.36 2.84
N ASN A 66 22.53 -4.52 3.66
CA ASN A 66 22.52 -4.64 5.11
C ASN A 66 21.39 -3.86 5.79
N LYS A 67 20.34 -3.48 5.04
CA LYS A 67 19.13 -2.79 5.55
C LYS A 67 19.44 -1.53 6.37
N LYS A 68 20.52 -0.82 6.04
CA LYS A 68 20.90 0.47 6.65
C LYS A 68 20.33 1.68 5.91
N LEU A 69 19.63 1.46 4.79
CA LEU A 69 18.89 2.49 4.09
C LEU A 69 17.46 2.59 4.66
N THR A 70 17.06 3.77 5.12
CA THR A 70 15.80 4.07 5.84
C THR A 70 14.52 3.70 5.08
N ASN A 71 14.59 3.50 3.76
CA ASN A 71 13.41 3.41 2.89
C ASN A 71 13.03 2.00 2.41
N GLN A 72 13.66 0.92 2.90
CA GLN A 72 13.39 -0.43 2.41
C GLN A 72 12.20 -1.13 3.11
N GLY A 73 11.59 -0.52 4.14
CA GLY A 73 10.51 -1.13 4.94
C GLY A 73 9.24 -0.29 5.16
N ALA A 74 9.24 1.00 4.82
CA ALA A 74 8.13 1.90 5.16
C ALA A 74 6.87 1.70 4.33
N THR A 75 6.98 1.12 3.13
CA THR A 75 5.81 0.68 2.37
C THR A 75 5.67 -0.82 2.55
N SER A 76 5.41 -1.26 3.78
CA SER A 76 4.78 -2.56 3.99
C SER A 76 3.62 -2.64 3.00
N LYS A 77 3.66 -3.63 2.09
CA LYS A 77 2.65 -3.81 1.05
C LYS A 77 1.30 -3.87 1.76
N ARG A 78 0.56 -2.76 1.73
CA ARG A 78 -0.77 -2.69 2.32
C ARG A 78 -1.62 -3.67 1.54
N ARG A 79 -1.77 -4.88 2.10
CA ARG A 79 -2.47 -5.97 1.44
C ARG A 79 -3.95 -5.60 1.51
N ASN A 80 -4.44 -4.88 0.50
CA ASN A 80 -5.86 -4.65 0.34
C ASN A 80 -6.52 -6.01 0.12
N LYS A 81 -7.12 -6.57 1.18
CA LYS A 81 -7.97 -7.75 1.07
C LYS A 81 -9.19 -7.34 0.23
N LYS A 82 -9.33 -7.89 -0.97
CA LYS A 82 -10.57 -7.78 -1.75
C LYS A 82 -11.64 -8.61 -1.03
N THR A 83 -12.70 -7.97 -0.55
CA THR A 83 -13.87 -8.65 -0.01
C THR A 83 -14.70 -9.19 -1.18
N VAL A 84 -14.75 -10.51 -1.34
CA VAL A 84 -15.64 -11.16 -2.31
C VAL A 84 -17.02 -11.28 -1.67
N ARG A 85 -18.01 -10.56 -2.22
CA ARG A 85 -19.42 -10.70 -1.83
C ARG A 85 -20.09 -11.69 -2.78
N LEU A 86 -20.41 -12.88 -2.31
CA LEU A 86 -21.22 -13.84 -3.07
C LEU A 86 -22.70 -13.53 -2.84
N HIS A 87 -23.41 -13.22 -3.92
CA HIS A 87 -24.87 -13.16 -3.93
C HIS A 87 -25.38 -14.49 -4.47
N LYS A 88 -25.85 -15.39 -3.59
CA LYS A 88 -26.46 -16.68 -3.97
C LYS A 88 -27.94 -16.71 -3.58
N ALA A 89 -28.75 -17.38 -4.40
CA ALA A 89 -30.11 -17.73 -4.03
C ALA A 89 -30.09 -18.66 -2.82
N ILE A 90 -31.12 -18.59 -1.99
CA ILE A 90 -31.31 -19.47 -0.84
C ILE A 90 -32.48 -20.38 -1.22
N GLU A 91 -32.46 -21.65 -0.81
CA GLU A 91 -33.55 -22.58 -1.11
C GLU A 91 -34.90 -21.96 -0.67
N GLY A 92 -35.84 -21.85 -1.62
CA GLY A 92 -37.15 -21.21 -1.41
C GLY A 92 -37.21 -19.68 -1.62
N LEU A 93 -36.10 -18.99 -1.91
CA LEU A 93 -36.09 -17.56 -2.32
C LEU A 93 -35.11 -17.29 -3.45
N SER A 94 -35.61 -16.71 -4.54
CA SER A 94 -34.76 -16.31 -5.67
C SER A 94 -33.88 -15.09 -5.32
N LEU A 95 -32.82 -14.89 -6.10
CA LEU A 95 -31.93 -13.74 -5.93
C LEU A 95 -32.65 -12.40 -6.07
N ASP A 96 -33.68 -12.33 -6.90
CA ASP A 96 -34.41 -11.10 -7.16
C ASP A 96 -35.45 -10.81 -6.07
N ASP A 97 -36.06 -11.83 -5.48
CA ASP A 97 -36.93 -11.68 -4.30
C ASP A 97 -36.14 -11.12 -3.10
N ILE A 98 -34.90 -11.57 -2.92
CA ILE A 98 -34.01 -11.08 -1.85
C ILE A 98 -33.65 -9.61 -2.07
N LYS A 99 -33.42 -9.18 -3.32
CA LYS A 99 -33.15 -7.77 -3.63
C LYS A 99 -34.38 -6.90 -3.40
N GLN A 100 -35.55 -7.35 -3.84
CA GLN A 100 -36.81 -6.62 -3.66
C GLN A 100 -37.17 -6.45 -2.18
N LYS A 101 -37.05 -7.52 -1.37
CA LYS A 101 -37.24 -7.44 0.09
C LYS A 101 -36.26 -6.49 0.78
N ARG A 102 -34.99 -6.47 0.35
CA ARG A 102 -34.00 -5.52 0.90
C ARG A 102 -34.35 -4.07 0.55
N ALA A 103 -34.79 -3.81 -0.68
CA ALA A 103 -35.21 -2.48 -1.10
C ALA A 103 -36.45 -1.99 -0.32
N GLN A 104 -37.46 -2.86 -0.15
CA GLN A 104 -38.65 -2.55 0.66
C GLN A 104 -38.34 -2.33 2.15
N ASN A 105 -37.45 -3.15 2.73
CA ASN A 105 -37.06 -2.95 4.13
C ASN A 105 -36.29 -1.64 4.31
N GLN A 106 -35.49 -1.22 3.34
CA GLN A 106 -34.76 0.05 3.41
C GLN A 106 -35.70 1.27 3.42
N SER A 107 -36.81 1.23 2.68
CA SER A 107 -37.82 2.31 2.68
C SER A 107 -38.73 2.28 3.92
N ASN A 108 -39.03 1.08 4.44
CA ASN A 108 -40.05 0.92 5.50
C ASN A 108 -39.50 0.72 6.92
N SER A 109 -38.17 0.75 7.11
CA SER A 109 -37.51 0.43 8.38
C SER A 109 -38.06 1.22 9.58
N GLY A 110 -38.36 2.52 9.42
CA GLY A 110 -38.84 3.34 10.53
C GLY A 110 -40.29 3.06 10.95
N ALA A 111 -41.17 2.74 9.99
CA ALA A 111 -42.60 2.53 10.26
C ALA A 111 -42.85 1.12 10.82
N ALA A 112 -42.22 0.10 10.24
CA ALA A 112 -42.35 -1.28 10.70
C ALA A 112 -41.77 -1.49 12.12
N GLN A 113 -40.64 -0.84 12.44
CA GLN A 113 -40.08 -0.89 13.80
C GLN A 113 -40.99 -0.20 14.83
N LYS A 114 -41.59 0.94 14.49
CA LYS A 114 -42.53 1.63 15.38
C LYS A 114 -43.81 0.81 15.61
N ALA A 115 -44.35 0.19 14.56
CA ALA A 115 -45.51 -0.69 14.66
C ALA A 115 -45.21 -1.92 15.55
N ALA A 116 -44.10 -2.61 15.31
CA ALA A 116 -43.67 -3.77 16.11
C ALA A 116 -43.42 -3.42 17.58
N LEU A 117 -42.83 -2.26 17.86
CA LEU A 117 -42.63 -1.76 19.24
C LEU A 117 -43.96 -1.43 19.92
N SER A 118 -44.93 -0.86 19.21
CA SER A 118 -46.26 -0.56 19.75
C SER A 118 -47.04 -1.83 20.06
N GLU A 119 -46.96 -2.84 19.20
CA GLU A 119 -47.64 -4.12 19.37
C GLU A 119 -47.01 -4.94 20.51
N ALA A 120 -45.67 -4.93 20.62
CA ALA A 120 -44.96 -5.53 21.74
C ALA A 120 -45.33 -4.87 23.09
N LYS A 121 -45.43 -3.53 23.13
CA LYS A 121 -45.88 -2.78 24.31
C LYS A 121 -47.33 -3.13 24.69
N ALA A 122 -48.23 -3.20 23.72
CA ALA A 122 -49.63 -3.59 23.94
C ALA A 122 -49.75 -5.04 24.46
N ARG A 123 -48.96 -5.98 23.94
CA ARG A 123 -48.89 -7.37 24.44
C ARG A 123 -48.35 -7.44 25.86
N GLN A 124 -47.34 -6.64 26.20
CA GLN A 124 -46.82 -6.56 27.57
C GLN A 124 -47.83 -5.97 28.56
N GLN A 125 -48.59 -4.94 28.17
CA GLN A 125 -49.65 -4.38 29.00
C GLN A 125 -50.77 -5.39 29.25
N LYS A 126 -51.22 -6.12 28.22
CA LYS A 126 -52.21 -7.21 28.36
C LYS A 126 -51.73 -8.32 29.30
N LYS A 127 -50.46 -8.75 29.19
CA LYS A 127 -49.86 -9.75 30.11
C LYS A 127 -49.78 -9.25 31.55
N LYS A 128 -49.43 -7.96 31.78
CA LYS A 128 -49.42 -7.37 33.13
C LYS A 128 -50.82 -7.30 33.73
N GLN A 129 -51.84 -7.04 32.91
CA GLN A 129 -53.23 -6.96 33.35
C GLN A 129 -53.85 -8.34 33.62
N SER A 130 -53.47 -9.38 32.87
CA SER A 130 -53.86 -10.76 33.16
C SER A 130 -53.19 -11.33 34.42
N ASN A 131 -51.98 -10.88 34.74
CA ASN A 131 -51.22 -11.30 35.93
C ASN A 131 -51.56 -10.50 37.21
N ARG A 132 -52.53 -9.57 37.13
CA ARG A 132 -53.02 -8.74 38.25
C ARG A 132 -54.40 -9.19 38.77
N LYS A 133 -54.84 -10.38 38.35
CA LYS A 133 -55.87 -11.20 39.00
C LYS A 133 -55.18 -12.37 39.65
#